data_AF-A0A7S1Q4K1-F1
#
_entry.id   AF-A0A7S1Q4K1-F1
#
_cell.length_a   1.000
_cell.length_b   1.000
_cell.length_c   1.000
_cell.angle_alpha   90.00
_cell.angle_beta   90.00
_cell.angle_gamma   90.00
#
_symmetry.space_group_name_H-M   'P 1'
#
loop_
_entity.id
_entity.type
_entity.pdbx_description
1 polymer ?
#
loop_
_entity_poly.entity_id
_entity_poly.type
_entity_poly.pdbx_seq_one_letter_code
_entity_poly.pdbx_strand_id
1 'polypeptide(L)'
;ALSLEEVSIEDWEPEASADGKKPLALPVIFGYKRSVPGVEACHGGNLGYCNSLMYRARGYCGGSSCVQIVNPVHHRTRTPLHIHSYRYNGHGASLKHRMEKAVCGKGGWIHGGFPCGGRAKLFHGYPAVFSVAQGAGSIDHASITVWPGSCHGGTIVLVGWHCSIEHSISRR
;
A
#
# COMPACT_ATOMS: atom_id res chain seq x y z
N ALA A 1 7.47 -6.84 -19.86
CA ALA A 1 7.49 -5.38 -19.65
C ALA A 1 6.09 -4.86 -19.93
N LEU A 2 5.51 -4.02 -19.06
CA LEU A 2 4.24 -3.35 -19.35
C LEU A 2 4.48 -2.24 -20.39
N SER A 3 3.54 -2.02 -21.30
CA SER A 3 3.60 -0.85 -22.18
C SER A 3 3.41 0.42 -21.36
N LEU A 4 4.06 1.52 -21.76
CA LEU A 4 3.94 2.83 -21.09
C LEU A 4 2.51 3.39 -21.15
N GLU A 5 1.66 2.87 -22.04
CA GLU A 5 0.25 3.29 -22.19
C GLU A 5 -0.66 2.76 -21.06
N GLU A 6 -0.27 1.70 -20.36
CA GLU A 6 -1.12 1.11 -19.31
C GLU A 6 -0.83 1.66 -17.91
N VAL A 7 0.17 2.53 -17.74
CA VAL A 7 0.57 3.06 -16.42
C VAL A 7 0.92 4.54 -16.51
N SER A 8 0.20 5.40 -15.79
CA SER A 8 0.62 6.78 -15.57
C SER A 8 1.20 6.95 -14.16
N ILE A 9 2.04 7.96 -14.05
CA ILE A 9 2.58 8.45 -12.79
C ILE A 9 2.10 9.88 -12.68
N GLU A 10 1.32 10.18 -11.65
CA GLU A 10 0.91 11.54 -11.36
C GLU A 10 1.62 11.98 -10.07
N ASP A 11 2.37 13.07 -10.15
CA ASP A 11 2.91 13.73 -8.97
C ASP A 11 1.76 14.45 -8.28
N TRP A 12 1.37 13.99 -7.08
CA TRP A 12 0.40 14.68 -6.26
C TRP A 12 1.09 15.88 -5.61
N GLU A 13 0.85 17.11 -6.08
CA GLU A 13 1.31 18.31 -5.36
C GLU A 13 0.39 18.53 -4.13
N PRO A 14 0.88 18.34 -2.88
CA PRO A 14 0.14 18.83 -1.73
C PRO A 14 0.13 20.37 -1.72
N GLU A 15 -0.93 20.96 -1.17
CA GLU A 15 -0.96 22.41 -0.91
C GLU A 15 0.31 22.82 -0.14
N ALA A 16 0.91 23.94 -0.56
CA ALA A 16 2.20 24.38 -0.03
C ALA A 16 2.17 24.46 1.50
N SER A 17 3.15 23.83 2.16
CA SER A 17 3.32 23.99 3.60
C SER A 17 3.63 25.45 3.93
N ALA A 18 3.13 25.91 5.07
CA ALA A 18 3.29 27.29 5.55
C ALA A 18 4.75 27.76 5.71
N ASP A 19 5.74 26.86 5.55
CA ASP A 19 7.17 27.13 5.63
C ASP A 19 7.88 27.22 4.26
N GLY A 20 7.14 27.18 3.14
CA GLY A 20 7.69 27.37 1.79
C GLY A 20 8.57 26.22 1.28
N LYS A 21 8.64 25.10 2.00
CA LYS A 21 9.33 23.90 1.52
C LYS A 21 8.35 23.04 0.73
N LYS A 22 8.57 22.84 -0.57
CA LYS A 22 7.82 21.81 -1.32
C LYS A 22 7.96 20.48 -0.57
N PRO A 23 6.86 19.86 -0.09
CA PRO A 23 6.93 18.48 0.36
C PRO A 23 7.47 17.67 -0.82
N LEU A 24 8.32 16.68 -0.56
CA LEU A 24 8.67 15.69 -1.57
C LEU A 24 7.40 14.89 -1.86
N ALA A 25 6.57 15.42 -2.77
CA ALA A 25 5.41 14.79 -3.33
C ALA A 25 5.85 13.43 -3.86
N LEU A 26 5.41 12.36 -3.21
CA LEU A 26 5.62 11.03 -3.71
C LEU A 26 4.51 10.72 -4.72
N PRO A 27 4.82 10.05 -5.83
CA PRO A 27 3.86 9.87 -6.90
C PRO A 27 2.72 8.93 -6.48
N VAL A 28 1.57 9.16 -7.10
CA VAL A 28 0.49 8.19 -7.18
C VAL A 28 0.65 7.40 -8.48
N ILE A 29 0.71 6.08 -8.37
CA ILE A 29 0.83 5.19 -9.54
C ILE A 29 -0.56 4.76 -9.97
N PHE A 30 -0.97 5.11 -11.19
CA PHE A 30 -2.25 4.70 -11.76
C PHE A 30 -2.06 3.59 -12.79
N GLY A 31 -2.90 2.55 -12.70
CA GLY A 31 -2.94 1.48 -13.69
C GLY A 31 -4.19 1.56 -14.57
N TYR A 32 -4.06 1.89 -15.85
CA TYR A 32 -5.19 2.15 -16.77
C TYR A 32 -5.73 0.91 -17.49
N LYS A 33 -5.30 -0.29 -17.09
CA LYS A 33 -5.87 -1.51 -17.64
C LYS A 33 -7.37 -1.56 -17.33
N ARG A 34 -8.21 -1.53 -18.36
CA ARG A 34 -9.69 -1.48 -18.24
C ARG A 34 -10.26 -2.60 -17.36
N SER A 35 -9.63 -3.77 -17.36
CA SER A 35 -10.03 -4.91 -16.53
C SER A 35 -9.63 -4.77 -15.05
N VAL A 36 -9.03 -3.65 -14.64
CA VAL A 36 -8.49 -3.38 -13.30
C VAL A 36 -8.98 -2.01 -12.79
N PRO A 37 -10.29 -1.86 -12.51
CA PRO A 37 -10.85 -0.64 -11.92
C PRO A 37 -10.34 -0.36 -10.49
N GLY A 38 -9.82 -1.38 -9.80
CA GLY A 38 -9.42 -1.30 -8.40
C GLY A 38 -8.90 -2.61 -7.82
N VAL A 39 -8.71 -2.63 -6.50
CA VAL A 39 -8.22 -3.81 -5.75
C VAL A 39 -9.11 -5.03 -5.93
N GLU A 40 -10.42 -4.82 -6.10
CA GLU A 40 -11.42 -5.85 -6.34
C GLU A 40 -11.22 -6.63 -7.63
N ALA A 41 -10.38 -6.14 -8.54
CA ALA A 41 -10.05 -6.82 -9.77
C ALA A 41 -8.66 -7.47 -9.74
N CYS A 42 -7.93 -7.36 -8.62
CA CYS A 42 -6.55 -7.85 -8.48
C CYS A 42 -6.46 -9.32 -8.07
N HIS A 43 -7.16 -10.18 -8.79
CA HIS A 43 -7.15 -11.63 -8.64
C HIS A 43 -7.07 -12.31 -10.02
N GLY A 44 -6.84 -13.62 -10.05
CA GLY A 44 -6.76 -14.39 -11.31
C GLY A 44 -5.77 -13.81 -12.32
N GLY A 45 -6.21 -13.65 -13.57
CA GLY A 45 -5.37 -13.15 -14.68
C GLY A 45 -4.87 -11.71 -14.54
N ASN A 46 -5.37 -10.94 -13.57
CA ASN A 46 -4.92 -9.56 -13.32
C ASN A 46 -3.78 -9.46 -12.28
N LEU A 47 -3.46 -10.54 -11.56
CA LEU A 47 -2.50 -10.50 -10.44
C LEU A 47 -1.13 -9.98 -10.85
N GLY A 48 -0.59 -10.47 -11.97
CA GLY A 48 0.72 -10.03 -12.46
C GLY A 48 0.77 -8.52 -12.69
N TYR A 49 -0.28 -7.97 -13.30
CA TYR A 49 -0.41 -6.54 -13.55
C TYR A 49 -0.48 -5.74 -12.24
N CYS A 50 -1.40 -6.08 -11.32
CA CYS A 50 -1.52 -5.37 -10.06
C CYS A 50 -0.21 -5.40 -9.24
N ASN A 51 0.45 -6.55 -9.16
CA ASN A 51 1.73 -6.67 -8.46
C ASN A 51 2.83 -5.81 -9.09
N SER A 52 2.87 -5.71 -10.42
CA SER A 52 3.86 -4.87 -11.10
C SER A 52 3.69 -3.38 -10.76
N LEU A 53 2.46 -2.90 -10.54
CA LEU A 53 2.22 -1.54 -10.08
C LEU A 53 2.76 -1.32 -8.66
N MET A 54 2.62 -2.30 -7.75
CA MET A 54 3.20 -2.23 -6.40
C MET A 54 4.74 -2.23 -6.44
N TYR A 55 5.34 -3.04 -7.31
CA TYR A 55 6.79 -2.98 -7.53
C TYR A 55 7.25 -1.62 -8.06
N ARG A 56 6.46 -0.99 -8.94
CA ARG A 56 6.73 0.37 -9.43
C ARG A 56 6.61 1.41 -8.31
N ALA A 57 5.56 1.35 -7.50
CA ALA A 57 5.38 2.21 -6.33
C ALA A 57 6.55 2.07 -5.32
N ARG A 58 7.01 0.84 -5.08
CA ARG A 58 8.21 0.56 -4.27
C ARG A 58 9.47 1.23 -4.84
N GLY A 59 9.60 1.31 -6.16
CA GLY A 59 10.72 2.01 -6.81
C GLY A 59 10.83 3.48 -6.39
N TYR A 60 9.71 4.15 -6.11
CA TYR A 60 9.67 5.53 -5.62
C TYR A 60 9.77 5.62 -4.09
N CYS A 61 9.13 4.71 -3.36
CA CYS A 61 9.17 4.69 -1.90
C CYS A 61 9.30 3.26 -1.36
N GLY A 62 10.55 2.75 -1.31
CA GLY A 62 10.87 1.38 -0.85
C GLY A 62 11.64 1.30 0.45
N GLY A 63 11.90 2.43 1.12
CA GLY A 63 12.70 2.50 2.35
C GLY A 63 11.90 2.28 3.64
N SER A 64 12.59 2.23 4.78
CA SER A 64 11.99 1.94 6.09
C SER A 64 11.00 2.99 6.60
N SER A 65 11.06 4.21 6.07
CA SER A 65 10.11 5.29 6.38
C SER A 65 8.98 5.46 5.37
N CYS A 66 8.86 4.53 4.42
CA CYS A 66 7.82 4.53 3.38
C CYS A 66 6.60 3.72 3.80
N VAL A 67 5.47 4.09 3.20
CA VAL A 67 4.25 3.28 3.19
C VAL A 67 3.62 3.36 1.79
N GLN A 68 3.10 2.23 1.31
CA GLN A 68 2.28 2.18 0.09
C GLN A 68 0.86 1.77 0.45
N ILE A 69 -0.12 2.44 -0.13
CA ILE A 69 -1.53 2.31 0.26
C ILE A 69 -2.39 2.17 -0.98
N VAL A 70 -3.28 1.17 -0.94
CA VAL A 70 -4.36 0.97 -1.91
C VAL A 70 -5.68 1.05 -1.14
N ASN A 71 -6.55 1.96 -1.57
CA ASN A 71 -7.85 2.15 -0.95
C ASN A 71 -8.92 1.21 -1.55
N PRO A 72 -9.86 0.70 -0.74
CA PRO A 72 -10.96 -0.09 -1.25
C PRO A 72 -11.94 0.76 -2.05
N VAL A 73 -12.83 0.10 -2.81
CA VAL A 73 -13.80 0.73 -3.71
C VAL A 73 -14.64 1.86 -3.08
N HIS A 74 -15.03 1.73 -1.80
CA HIS A 74 -15.84 2.74 -1.11
C HIS A 74 -15.03 3.91 -0.52
N HIS A 75 -13.70 3.88 -0.61
CA HIS A 75 -12.80 4.89 -0.03
C HIS A 75 -11.84 5.47 -1.07
N ARG A 76 -12.15 5.29 -2.36
CA ARG A 76 -11.42 5.91 -3.46
C ARG A 76 -12.36 6.81 -4.27
N THR A 77 -11.82 7.90 -4.81
CA THR A 77 -12.56 8.84 -5.65
C THR A 77 -12.23 8.69 -7.13
N ARG A 78 -11.21 7.91 -7.46
CA ARG A 78 -10.75 7.68 -8.83
C ARG A 78 -10.86 6.20 -9.19
N THR A 79 -11.24 5.98 -10.43
CA THR A 79 -11.08 4.72 -11.16
C THR A 79 -10.19 5.07 -12.34
N PRO A 80 -8.99 4.49 -12.46
CA PRO A 80 -8.69 3.09 -12.18
C PRO A 80 -7.91 2.82 -10.86
N LEU A 81 -7.40 1.58 -10.69
CA LEU A 81 -6.54 1.20 -9.57
C LEU A 81 -5.37 2.17 -9.44
N HIS A 82 -5.13 2.63 -8.22
CA HIS A 82 -4.01 3.49 -7.91
C HIS A 82 -3.37 3.17 -6.57
N ILE A 83 -2.06 3.40 -6.51
CA ILE A 83 -1.23 3.16 -5.32
C ILE A 83 -0.65 4.47 -4.89
N HIS A 84 -0.97 4.85 -3.65
CA HIS A 84 -0.36 5.99 -3.02
C HIS A 84 0.93 5.58 -2.34
N SER A 85 2.00 6.35 -2.56
CA SER A 85 3.26 6.18 -1.83
C SER A 85 3.45 7.40 -0.94
N TYR A 86 3.74 7.18 0.35
CA TYR A 86 3.98 8.27 1.29
C TYR A 86 5.19 8.00 2.18
N ARG A 87 5.78 9.07 2.73
CA ARG A 87 6.47 8.98 4.02
C ARG A 87 5.41 9.01 5.10
N TYR A 88 5.43 8.03 6.00
CA TYR A 88 4.43 8.00 7.06
C TYR A 88 4.69 9.07 8.13
N ASN A 89 3.63 9.51 8.80
CA ASN A 89 3.69 10.47 9.92
C ASN A 89 3.98 9.77 11.26
N GLY A 90 3.96 10.51 12.38
CA GLY A 90 4.23 9.92 13.71
C GLY A 90 3.22 8.83 14.12
N HIS A 91 1.97 8.95 13.70
CA HIS A 91 0.97 7.91 13.92
C HIS A 91 1.26 6.67 13.07
N GLY A 92 1.66 6.83 11.80
CA GLY A 92 2.11 5.73 10.96
C GLY A 92 3.36 5.03 11.51
N ALA A 93 4.31 5.78 12.09
CA ALA A 93 5.48 5.22 12.78
C ALA A 93 5.06 4.36 14.00
N SER A 94 4.13 4.89 14.80
CA SER A 94 3.59 4.19 15.97
C SER A 94 2.85 2.91 15.57
N LEU A 95 2.05 2.96 14.50
CA LEU A 95 1.36 1.80 13.96
C LEU A 95 2.37 0.76 13.43
N LYS A 96 3.37 1.18 12.64
CA LYS A 96 4.46 0.33 12.15
C LYS A 96 5.15 -0.40 13.30
N HIS A 97 5.54 0.31 14.36
CA HIS A 97 6.17 -0.28 15.54
C HIS A 97 5.29 -1.33 16.24
N ARG A 98 3.98 -1.07 16.39
CA ARG A 98 3.04 -2.05 16.95
C ARG A 98 2.94 -3.30 16.08
N MET A 99 2.88 -3.15 14.76
CA MET A 99 2.87 -4.29 13.85
C MET A 99 4.18 -5.05 13.89
N GLU A 100 5.34 -4.38 13.89
CA GLU A 100 6.64 -5.02 14.02
C GLU A 100 6.72 -5.89 15.28
N LYS A 101 6.28 -5.37 16.44
CA LYS A 101 6.17 -6.18 17.66
C LYS A 101 5.24 -7.39 17.50
N ALA A 102 4.18 -7.25 16.71
CA ALA A 102 3.20 -8.29 16.51
C ALA A 102 3.67 -9.38 15.52
N VAL A 103 4.41 -9.03 14.46
CA VAL A 103 4.72 -9.92 13.33
C VAL A 103 6.19 -10.27 13.16
N CYS A 104 7.15 -9.49 13.68
CA CYS A 104 8.57 -9.81 13.52
C CYS A 104 8.89 -11.15 14.20
N GLY A 105 9.53 -12.06 13.48
CA GLY A 105 9.86 -13.40 13.98
C GLY A 105 8.66 -14.36 14.12
N LYS A 106 7.47 -13.97 13.67
CA LYS A 106 6.27 -14.82 13.70
C LYS A 106 5.85 -15.25 12.29
N GLY A 107 5.36 -16.48 12.19
CA GLY A 107 4.78 -17.01 10.96
C GLY A 107 3.28 -16.71 10.83
N GLY A 108 2.80 -16.68 9.59
CA GLY A 108 1.36 -16.58 9.30
C GLY A 108 0.78 -15.17 9.36
N TRP A 109 -0.54 -15.10 9.16
CA TRP A 109 -1.31 -13.86 9.26
C TRP A 109 -1.73 -13.62 10.70
N ILE A 110 -1.25 -12.53 11.28
CA ILE A 110 -1.59 -12.11 12.64
C ILE A 110 -2.83 -11.22 12.59
N HIS A 111 -3.72 -11.36 13.55
CA HIS A 111 -4.94 -10.55 13.70
C HIS A 111 -5.06 -10.02 15.14
N GLY A 112 -6.03 -9.13 15.36
CA GLY A 112 -6.30 -8.55 16.67
C GLY A 112 -5.53 -7.25 16.92
N GLY A 113 -6.26 -6.15 17.09
CA GLY A 113 -5.68 -4.84 17.39
C GLY A 113 -5.11 -4.07 16.19
N PHE A 114 -5.24 -4.59 14.97
CA PHE A 114 -4.93 -3.83 13.75
C PHE A 114 -6.14 -3.06 13.25
N PRO A 115 -5.93 -1.90 12.59
CA PRO A 115 -7.02 -1.12 12.04
C PRO A 115 -7.94 -1.96 11.14
N CYS A 116 -9.23 -1.65 11.19
CA CYS A 116 -10.23 -2.16 10.24
C CYS A 116 -10.37 -3.67 10.22
N GLY A 117 -10.31 -4.29 11.42
CA GLY A 117 -10.34 -5.73 11.58
C GLY A 117 -9.16 -6.44 10.89
N GLY A 118 -8.08 -5.70 10.62
CA GLY A 118 -7.06 -6.11 9.68
C GLY A 118 -6.22 -7.29 10.13
N ARG A 119 -5.53 -7.87 9.15
CA ARG A 119 -4.55 -8.93 9.32
C ARG A 119 -3.22 -8.48 8.75
N ALA A 120 -2.14 -8.71 9.49
CA ALA A 120 -0.79 -8.33 9.06
C ALA A 120 0.13 -9.55 9.02
N LYS A 121 1.05 -9.56 8.06
CA LYS A 121 2.11 -10.57 7.95
C LYS A 121 3.41 -9.94 7.51
N LEU A 122 4.51 -10.44 8.07
CA LEU A 122 5.86 -10.13 7.60
C LEU A 122 6.24 -11.06 6.43
N PHE A 123 6.85 -10.49 5.41
CA PHE A 123 7.48 -11.20 4.31
C PHE A 123 8.97 -10.84 4.24
N HIS A 124 9.80 -11.81 3.88
CA HIS A 124 11.21 -11.55 3.56
C HIS A 124 11.30 -10.79 2.24
N GLY A 125 12.05 -9.69 2.23
CA GLY A 125 12.12 -8.79 1.08
C GLY A 125 10.77 -8.16 0.73
N TYR A 126 10.54 -7.87 -0.55
CA TYR A 126 9.30 -7.27 -1.03
C TYR A 126 8.48 -8.28 -1.85
N PRO A 127 7.30 -8.72 -1.38
CA PRO A 127 6.52 -9.77 -2.01
C PRO A 127 5.71 -9.26 -3.22
N ALA A 128 5.16 -10.20 -3.99
CA ALA A 128 4.05 -9.93 -4.89
C ALA A 128 2.79 -9.61 -4.04
N VAL A 129 2.63 -8.34 -3.67
CA VAL A 129 1.70 -7.86 -2.63
C VAL A 129 0.27 -8.37 -2.80
N PHE A 130 -0.34 -8.24 -3.98
CA PHE A 130 -1.72 -8.71 -4.20
C PHE A 130 -1.82 -10.23 -4.21
N SER A 131 -0.77 -10.93 -4.66
CA SER A 131 -0.73 -12.40 -4.58
C SER A 131 -0.74 -12.85 -3.12
N VAL A 132 0.07 -12.23 -2.27
CA VAL A 132 0.13 -12.64 -0.86
C VAL A 132 -1.08 -12.16 -0.06
N ALA A 133 -1.63 -10.97 -0.36
CA ALA A 133 -2.77 -10.39 0.36
C ALA A 133 -4.01 -11.29 0.36
N GLN A 134 -4.23 -12.06 -0.71
CA GLN A 134 -5.32 -13.06 -0.77
C GLN A 134 -5.21 -14.15 0.30
N GLY A 135 -4.00 -14.40 0.83
CA GLY A 135 -3.81 -15.30 1.97
C GLY A 135 -4.39 -14.76 3.28
N ALA A 136 -4.70 -13.46 3.37
CA ALA A 136 -5.39 -12.87 4.51
C ALA A 136 -6.91 -13.09 4.44
N GLY A 137 -7.47 -13.29 3.24
CA GLY A 137 -8.90 -13.36 2.94
C GLY A 137 -9.23 -12.72 1.58
N SER A 138 -10.51 -12.60 1.24
CA SER A 138 -10.93 -11.84 0.05
C SER A 138 -10.42 -10.41 0.13
N ILE A 139 -9.98 -9.86 -1.01
CA ILE A 139 -9.47 -8.49 -1.12
C ILE A 139 -10.45 -7.53 -1.80
N ASP A 140 -11.68 -7.97 -2.10
CA ASP A 140 -12.64 -7.22 -2.93
C ASP A 140 -13.04 -5.88 -2.31
N HIS A 141 -13.01 -5.80 -0.99
CA HIS A 141 -13.28 -4.58 -0.24
C HIS A 141 -12.12 -4.21 0.69
N ALA A 142 -10.91 -4.67 0.37
CA ALA A 142 -9.75 -4.49 1.23
C ALA A 142 -8.99 -3.19 0.97
N SER A 143 -8.58 -2.53 2.05
CA SER A 143 -7.41 -1.65 2.03
C SER A 143 -6.15 -2.50 2.14
N ILE A 144 -5.15 -2.24 1.28
CA ILE A 144 -3.84 -2.85 1.40
C ILE A 144 -2.85 -1.77 1.80
N THR A 145 -2.14 -1.98 2.91
CA THR A 145 -1.10 -1.08 3.39
C THR A 145 0.22 -1.84 3.55
N VAL A 146 1.29 -1.31 2.97
CA VAL A 146 2.58 -1.99 2.89
C VAL A 146 3.67 -1.11 3.50
N TRP A 147 4.43 -1.65 4.45
CA TRP A 147 5.61 -1.01 5.03
C TRP A 147 6.89 -1.76 4.63
N PRO A 148 7.57 -1.32 3.55
CA PRO A 148 8.90 -1.82 3.19
C PRO A 148 9.93 -1.53 4.29
N GLY A 149 11.00 -2.32 4.34
CA GLY A 149 12.12 -2.08 5.27
C GLY A 149 11.76 -2.28 6.74
N SER A 150 10.78 -3.13 7.03
CA SER A 150 10.38 -3.54 8.38
C SER A 150 11.20 -4.75 8.85
N CYS A 151 11.31 -4.99 10.16
CA CYS A 151 11.93 -6.21 10.72
C CYS A 151 13.27 -6.62 10.02
N HIS A 152 14.27 -5.74 10.01
CA HIS A 152 15.57 -5.98 9.36
C HIS A 152 15.52 -6.14 7.82
N GLY A 153 14.66 -5.36 7.14
CA GLY A 153 14.63 -5.27 5.67
C GLY A 153 13.53 -6.09 4.99
N GLY A 154 12.66 -6.75 5.76
CA GLY A 154 11.42 -7.34 5.27
C GLY A 154 10.33 -6.31 4.96
N THR A 155 9.15 -6.82 4.60
CA THR A 155 7.97 -6.02 4.28
C THR A 155 6.79 -6.49 5.10
N ILE A 156 6.15 -5.58 5.83
CA ILE A 156 4.86 -5.87 6.46
C ILE A 156 3.76 -5.54 5.46
N VAL A 157 2.86 -6.48 5.22
CA VAL A 157 1.61 -6.27 4.47
C VAL A 157 0.46 -6.35 5.46
N LEU A 158 -0.33 -5.30 5.55
CA LEU A 158 -1.60 -5.22 6.27
C LEU A 158 -2.75 -5.24 5.26
N VAL A 159 -3.68 -6.15 5.46
CA VAL A 159 -4.96 -6.19 4.76
C VAL A 159 -6.04 -5.84 5.77
N GLY A 160 -6.74 -4.73 5.54
CA GLY A 160 -7.90 -4.29 6.33
C GLY A 160 -9.14 -4.23 5.45
N TRP A 161 -10.35 -4.24 6.02
CA TRP A 161 -11.59 -4.29 5.25
C TRP A 161 -12.49 -3.08 5.51
N HIS A 162 -13.19 -2.63 4.45
CA HIS A 162 -14.23 -1.61 4.50
C HIS A 162 -13.80 -0.25 5.10
N CYS A 163 -12.51 0.07 5.09
CA CYS A 163 -11.97 1.34 5.59
C CYS A 163 -10.80 1.82 4.73
N SER A 164 -10.33 3.05 4.95
CA SER A 164 -8.96 3.44 4.62
C SER A 164 -8.30 4.12 5.83
N ILE A 165 -7.02 3.81 6.06
CA ILE A 165 -6.19 4.48 7.07
C ILE A 165 -5.25 5.51 6.48
N GLU A 166 -5.30 5.75 5.16
CA GLU A 166 -4.36 6.59 4.43
C GLU A 166 -4.10 7.93 5.13
N HIS A 167 -5.18 8.68 5.38
CA HIS A 167 -5.14 10.00 5.98
C HIS A 167 -4.62 9.99 7.42
N SER A 168 -4.76 8.87 8.13
CA SER A 168 -4.31 8.74 9.52
C SER A 168 -2.81 8.50 9.64
N ILE A 169 -2.15 7.99 8.58
CA ILE A 169 -0.77 7.52 8.66
C ILE A 169 0.18 8.20 7.67
N SER A 170 -0.30 8.93 6.68
CA SER A 170 0.55 9.65 5.73
C SER A 170 0.93 11.05 6.23
N ARG A 171 2.14 11.49 5.87
CA ARG A 171 2.44 12.93 5.78
C ARG A 171 1.94 13.38 4.43
N ARG A 172 0.94 14.26 4.44
CA ARG A 172 0.50 14.97 3.24
C ARG A 172 1.42 16.16 3.01
#